data_AF-A0A1F5EL10-F1
#
_entry.id   AF-A0A1F5EL10-F1
#
_cell.length_a   1.000
_cell.length_b   1.000
_cell.length_c   1.000
_cell.angle_alpha   90.00
_cell.angle_beta   90.00
_cell.angle_gamma   90.00
#
_symmetry.space_group_name_H-M   'P 1'
#
loop_
_entity.id
_entity.type
_entity.pdbx_description
1 polymer ?
#
loop_
_entity_poly.entity_id
_entity_poly.type
_entity_poly.pdbx_seq_one_letter_code
_entity_poly.pdbx_strand_id
1 'polypeptide(L)'
;MGKEQQQKLNEYAKLCAHNIIETAHFTYNAPRGITIVKVCIEILEKEIEKTKSHKKRTPSRTSGLGISLAKGIITNPGLCSKEKKFVVEVCIWTLKERIREIQPKQAEPDYKEARYGSKKPR
;
A
#
# COMPACT_ATOMS: atom_id res chain seq x y z
N MET A 1 -16.55 -8.30 19.70
CA MET A 1 -16.43 -6.86 19.43
C MET A 1 -17.83 -6.29 19.35
N GLY A 2 -18.07 -5.10 19.92
CA GLY A 2 -19.34 -4.40 19.71
C GLY A 2 -19.49 -3.97 18.25
N LYS A 3 -20.72 -3.88 17.74
CA LYS A 3 -21.01 -3.52 16.33
C LYS A 3 -20.40 -2.17 15.93
N GLU A 4 -20.43 -1.19 16.84
CA GLU A 4 -19.88 0.15 16.63
C GLU A 4 -18.35 0.13 16.48
N GLN A 5 -17.65 -0.61 17.35
CA GLN A 5 -16.18 -0.74 17.26
C GLN A 5 -15.78 -1.40 15.94
N GLN A 6 -16.54 -2.39 15.49
CA GLN A 6 -16.25 -3.07 14.23
C GLN A 6 -16.47 -2.16 13.01
N GLN A 7 -17.46 -1.27 13.04
CA GLN A 7 -17.63 -0.24 12.02
C GLN A 7 -16.45 0.73 11.99
N LYS A 8 -16.04 1.26 13.14
CA LYS A 8 -14.87 2.18 13.24
C LYS A 8 -13.59 1.55 12.68
N LEU A 9 -13.34 0.28 12.99
CA LEU A 9 -12.18 -0.45 12.46
C LEU A 9 -12.28 -0.67 10.95
N ASN A 10 -13.47 -0.92 10.42
CA ASN A 10 -13.70 -1.07 8.99
C ASN A 10 -13.45 0.25 8.24
N GLU A 11 -13.95 1.37 8.76
CA GLU A 11 -13.68 2.71 8.23
C GLU A 11 -12.19 3.04 8.26
N TYR A 12 -11.51 2.76 9.37
CA TYR A 12 -10.07 2.95 9.48
C TYR A 12 -9.29 2.11 8.45
N ALA A 13 -9.67 0.84 8.26
CA ALA A 13 -9.03 -0.03 7.28
C ALA A 13 -9.22 0.47 5.84
N LYS A 14 -10.43 0.94 5.50
CA LYS A 14 -10.74 1.55 4.20
C LYS A 14 -9.94 2.83 3.97
N LEU A 15 -9.80 3.67 5.00
CA LEU A 15 -8.99 4.89 4.95
C LEU A 15 -7.52 4.56 4.67
N CYS A 16 -6.97 3.55 5.37
CA CYS A 16 -5.59 3.09 5.14
C CYS A 16 -5.39 2.60 3.70
N ALA A 17 -6.33 1.81 3.18
CA ALA A 17 -6.28 1.32 1.81
C ALA A 17 -6.38 2.48 0.79
N HIS A 18 -7.25 3.46 1.05
CA HIS A 18 -7.39 4.64 0.21
C HIS A 18 -6.08 5.43 0.12
N ASN A 19 -5.44 5.71 1.26
CA ASN A 19 -4.17 6.43 1.30
C ASN A 19 -3.06 5.71 0.51
N ILE A 20 -3.03 4.38 0.55
CA ILE A 20 -2.08 3.57 -0.24
C ILE A 20 -2.37 3.72 -1.74
N ILE A 21 -3.63 3.61 -2.15
CA ILE A 21 -4.05 3.78 -3.56
C ILE A 21 -3.74 5.18 -4.06
N GLU A 22 -4.05 6.22 -3.28
CA GLU A 22 -3.71 7.61 -3.63
C GLU A 22 -2.20 7.80 -3.76
N THR A 23 -1.41 7.30 -2.81
CA THR A 23 0.05 7.35 -2.89
C THR A 23 0.58 6.65 -4.15
N ALA A 24 -0.03 5.53 -4.54
CA ALA A 24 0.29 4.83 -5.77
C ALA A 24 -0.07 5.66 -7.02
N HIS A 25 -1.20 6.37 -7.01
CA HIS A 25 -1.58 7.30 -8.08
C HIS A 25 -0.64 8.50 -8.21
N PHE A 26 -0.05 8.99 -7.12
CA PHE A 26 0.97 10.03 -7.18
C PHE A 26 2.27 9.57 -7.86
N THR A 27 2.43 8.28 -8.12
CA THR A 27 3.48 7.84 -9.02
C THR A 27 3.10 8.13 -10.46
N TYR A 28 3.91 8.94 -11.15
CA TYR A 28 3.76 9.23 -12.59
C TYR A 28 3.96 8.02 -13.52
N ASN A 29 4.05 6.81 -12.96
CA ASN A 29 4.31 5.55 -13.64
C ASN A 29 3.39 4.50 -13.03
N ALA A 30 2.29 4.17 -13.72
CA ALA A 30 1.31 3.18 -13.26
C ALA A 30 1.93 1.83 -12.86
N PRO A 31 2.84 1.23 -13.65
CA PRO A 31 3.60 0.06 -13.20
C PRO A 31 4.29 0.22 -11.84
N ARG A 32 4.83 1.40 -11.55
CA ARG A 32 5.45 1.70 -10.24
C ARG A 32 4.41 1.80 -9.13
N GLY A 33 3.29 2.46 -9.36
CA GLY A 33 2.17 2.53 -8.41
C GLY A 33 1.60 1.15 -8.08
N ILE A 34 1.37 0.33 -9.11
CA ILE A 34 0.93 -1.07 -8.96
C ILE A 34 1.95 -1.86 -8.12
N THR A 35 3.25 -1.64 -8.35
CA THR A 35 4.32 -2.31 -7.58
C THR A 35 4.27 -1.93 -6.10
N ILE A 36 4.03 -0.64 -5.77
CA ILE A 36 3.87 -0.19 -4.38
C ILE A 36 2.72 -0.93 -3.71
N VAL A 37 1.55 -1.00 -4.36
CA VAL A 37 0.38 -1.68 -3.79
C VAL A 37 0.60 -3.18 -3.64
N LYS A 38 1.20 -3.85 -4.63
CA LYS A 38 1.57 -5.27 -4.52
C LYS A 38 2.47 -5.54 -3.32
N VAL A 39 3.46 -4.68 -3.10
CA VAL A 39 4.36 -4.81 -1.95
C VAL A 39 3.63 -4.56 -0.63
N CYS A 40 2.71 -3.59 -0.57
CA CYS A 40 1.86 -3.40 0.60
C CYS A 40 1.06 -4.69 0.91
N ILE A 41 0.37 -5.24 -0.09
CA ILE A 41 -0.41 -6.47 0.04
C ILE A 41 0.47 -7.62 0.54
N GLU A 42 1.63 -7.85 -0.08
CA GLU A 42 2.54 -8.94 0.30
C GLU A 42 3.00 -8.82 1.77
N ILE A 43 3.27 -7.61 2.26
CA ILE A 43 3.70 -7.40 3.65
C ILE A 43 2.55 -7.60 4.62
N LEU A 44 1.36 -7.11 4.28
CA LEU A 44 0.16 -7.26 5.08
C LEU A 44 -0.27 -8.74 5.15
N GLU A 45 -0.21 -9.46 4.03
CA GLU A 45 -0.44 -10.91 3.97
C GLU A 45 0.58 -11.67 4.81
N LYS A 46 1.86 -11.32 4.72
CA LYS A 46 2.91 -11.88 5.60
C LYS A 46 2.65 -11.60 7.07
N GLU A 47 2.04 -10.49 7.44
CA GLU A 47 1.73 -10.21 8.85
C GLU A 47 0.60 -11.11 9.36
N ILE A 48 -0.40 -11.39 8.53
CA ILE A 48 -1.42 -12.41 8.83
C ILE A 48 -0.75 -13.79 8.91
N GLU A 49 0.11 -14.14 7.95
CA GLU A 49 0.80 -15.42 7.88
C GLU A 49 1.88 -15.63 8.93
N LYS A 50 2.49 -14.59 9.52
CA LYS A 50 3.44 -14.76 10.64
C LYS A 50 2.82 -15.43 11.87
N THR A 51 1.50 -15.61 11.90
CA THR A 51 0.82 -16.51 12.85
C THR A 51 0.97 -18.01 12.52
N LYS A 52 1.60 -18.36 11.40
CA LYS A 52 1.97 -19.72 10.94
C LYS A 52 3.35 -19.69 10.24
N SER A 53 4.36 -20.20 10.94
CA SER A 53 5.75 -20.52 10.51
C SER A 53 6.15 -20.43 9.00
N HIS A 54 7.27 -19.72 8.77
CA HIS A 54 8.27 -19.79 7.66
C HIS A 54 7.98 -19.27 6.23
N LYS A 55 8.71 -18.22 5.78
CA LYS A 55 9.92 -18.22 4.90
C LYS A 55 10.21 -16.76 4.47
N LYS A 56 11.40 -16.22 4.82
CA LYS A 56 11.77 -14.81 4.56
C LYS A 56 12.04 -14.59 3.07
N ARG A 57 11.12 -13.93 2.36
CA ARG A 57 11.41 -13.26 1.07
C ARG A 57 11.50 -11.76 1.32
N THR A 58 12.67 -11.18 1.09
CA THR A 58 12.95 -9.74 1.22
C THR A 58 12.40 -9.02 -0.02
N PRO A 59 11.45 -8.08 0.13
CA PRO A 59 11.00 -7.26 -0.99
C PRO A 59 12.14 -6.37 -1.49
N SER A 60 12.16 -6.08 -2.80
CA SER A 60 13.22 -5.30 -3.44
C SER A 60 13.31 -3.84 -2.93
N ARG A 61 14.51 -3.24 -3.01
CA ARG A 61 14.82 -1.85 -2.57
C ARG A 61 13.93 -0.77 -3.20
N THR A 62 13.30 -1.04 -4.34
CA THR A 62 12.48 -0.09 -5.12
C THR A 62 11.15 0.26 -4.45
N SER A 63 10.81 -0.41 -3.35
CA SER A 63 9.46 -0.44 -2.75
C SER A 63 9.38 0.16 -1.35
N GLY A 64 10.34 1.02 -0.96
CA GLY A 64 10.43 1.59 0.38
C GLY A 64 9.14 2.25 0.86
N LEU A 65 8.40 2.92 -0.02
CA LEU A 65 7.10 3.52 0.29
C LEU A 65 6.05 2.47 0.66
N GLY A 66 5.95 1.38 -0.09
CA GLY A 66 5.00 0.31 0.22
C GLY A 66 5.32 -0.39 1.55
N ILE A 67 6.61 -0.55 1.86
CA ILE A 67 7.06 -1.09 3.13
C ILE A 67 6.67 -0.16 4.29
N SER A 68 6.91 1.14 4.17
CA SER A 68 6.59 2.12 5.22
C SER A 68 5.09 2.21 5.47
N LEU A 69 4.27 2.24 4.41
CA LEU A 69 2.81 2.28 4.53
C LEU A 69 2.27 1.02 5.22
N ALA A 70 2.72 -0.16 4.80
CA ALA A 70 2.31 -1.40 5.43
C ALA A 70 2.73 -1.49 6.90
N LYS A 71 3.96 -1.06 7.23
CA LYS A 71 4.44 -1.01 8.62
C LYS A 71 3.59 -0.11 9.49
N GLY A 72 3.20 1.08 9.00
CA GLY A 72 2.36 2.00 9.76
C GLY A 72 1.03 1.40 10.22
N ILE A 73 0.41 0.57 9.37
CA ILE A 73 -0.83 -0.15 9.70
C ILE A 73 -0.57 -1.22 10.77
N ILE A 74 0.51 -1.99 10.60
CA ILE A 74 0.87 -3.11 11.50
C ILE A 74 1.28 -2.60 12.89
N THR A 75 2.07 -1.53 12.95
CA THR A 75 2.66 -1.01 14.19
C THR A 75 1.76 -0.03 14.92
N ASN A 76 0.51 0.18 14.49
CA ASN A 76 -0.39 1.12 15.16
C ASN A 76 -0.59 0.70 16.64
N PRO A 77 -0.17 1.52 17.62
CA PRO A 77 -0.24 1.17 19.04
C PRO A 77 -1.67 1.17 19.59
N GLY A 78 -2.62 1.82 18.91
CA GLY A 78 -4.01 1.93 19.35
C GLY A 78 -4.89 0.72 19.05
N LEU A 79 -4.34 -0.35 18.48
CA LEU A 79 -5.09 -1.56 18.08
C LEU A 79 -4.61 -2.80 18.84
N CYS A 80 -5.52 -3.59 19.38
CA CYS A 80 -5.17 -4.91 19.92
C CYS A 80 -4.93 -5.93 18.79
N SER A 81 -4.36 -7.09 19.09
CA SER A 81 -3.98 -8.09 18.08
C SER A 81 -5.14 -8.55 17.17
N LYS A 82 -6.34 -8.71 17.74
CA LYS A 82 -7.54 -9.10 16.97
C LYS A 82 -8.02 -8.00 16.03
N GLU A 83 -7.98 -6.75 16.49
CA GLU A 83 -8.36 -5.58 15.70
C GLU A 83 -7.35 -5.32 14.59
N LYS A 84 -6.04 -5.47 14.87
CA LYS A 84 -4.98 -5.41 13.87
C LYS A 84 -5.22 -6.41 12.75
N LYS A 85 -5.50 -7.67 13.10
CA LYS A 85 -5.78 -8.70 12.10
C LYS A 85 -6.99 -8.32 11.22
N PHE A 86 -8.09 -7.87 11.83
CA PHE A 86 -9.28 -7.44 11.11
C PHE A 86 -9.00 -6.25 10.17
N VAL A 87 -8.30 -5.23 10.67
CA VAL A 87 -7.92 -4.05 9.87
C VAL A 87 -7.05 -4.46 8.68
N VAL A 88 -6.07 -5.33 8.90
CA VAL A 88 -5.17 -5.83 7.87
C VAL A 88 -5.94 -6.62 6.79
N GLU A 89 -6.86 -7.51 7.19
CA GLU A 89 -7.69 -8.28 6.25
C GLU A 89 -8.57 -7.38 5.37
N VAL A 90 -9.28 -6.43 5.98
CA VAL A 90 -10.14 -5.47 5.26
C VAL A 90 -9.30 -4.57 4.35
N CYS A 91 -8.12 -4.16 4.81
CA CYS A 91 -7.21 -3.34 4.02
C CYS A 91 -6.72 -4.11 2.78
N ILE A 92 -6.26 -5.36 2.93
CA ILE A 92 -5.84 -6.21 1.81
C ILE A 92 -6.97 -6.39 0.81
N TRP A 93 -8.18 -6.72 1.29
CA TRP A 93 -9.34 -6.91 0.41
C TRP A 93 -9.63 -5.65 -0.41
N THR A 94 -9.65 -4.50 0.25
CA THR A 94 -9.87 -3.20 -0.41
C THR A 94 -8.76 -2.88 -1.42
N LEU A 95 -7.49 -3.15 -1.09
CA LEU A 95 -6.37 -2.94 -2.00
C LEU A 95 -6.44 -3.82 -3.24
N LYS A 96 -6.85 -5.09 -3.10
CA LYS A 96 -7.00 -6.01 -4.23
C LYS A 96 -8.12 -5.59 -5.17
N GLU A 97 -9.25 -5.14 -4.64
CA GLU A 97 -10.37 -4.65 -5.44
C GLU A 97 -10.03 -3.37 -6.22
N ARG A 98 -9.21 -2.50 -5.62
CA ARG A 98 -8.92 -1.17 -6.13
C ARG A 98 -7.59 -1.05 -6.87
N ILE A 99 -6.74 -2.08 -6.90
CA ILE A 99 -5.44 -2.00 -7.57
C ILE A 99 -5.55 -1.67 -9.06
N ARG A 100 -6.65 -2.09 -9.70
CA ARG A 100 -6.99 -1.80 -11.10
C ARG A 100 -7.36 -0.33 -11.34
N GLU A 101 -7.68 0.42 -10.30
CA GLU A 101 -7.96 1.86 -10.39
C GLU A 101 -6.69 2.66 -10.66
N ILE A 102 -5.50 2.11 -10.37
CA ILE A 102 -4.22 2.82 -10.52
C ILE A 102 -3.98 3.11 -12.00
N GLN A 103 -4.24 4.36 -12.35
CA GLN A 103 -3.94 4.94 -13.65
C GLN A 103 -2.70 5.82 -13.56
N PRO A 104 -1.92 5.92 -14.65
CA PRO A 104 -0.76 6.79 -14.67
C PRO A 104 -1.25 8.23 -14.56
N LYS A 105 -0.85 8.94 -13.50
CA LYS A 105 -0.96 10.40 -13.53
C LYS A 105 -0.09 10.92 -14.67
N GLN A 106 -0.67 11.74 -15.55
CA GLN A 106 0.13 12.47 -16.52
C GLN A 106 1.12 13.34 -15.75
N ALA A 107 2.41 13.11 -16.00
CA ALA A 107 3.43 14.01 -15.51
C ALA A 107 3.24 15.37 -16.18
N GLU A 108 3.24 16.43 -15.35
CA GLU A 108 3.28 17.80 -15.85
C GLU A 108 4.47 17.97 -16.79
N PRO A 109 4.35 18.84 -17.82
CA PRO A 109 5.43 19.10 -18.77
C PRO A 109 6.75 19.42 -18.08
N ASP A 110 6.73 20.26 -17.06
CA ASP A 110 7.91 20.69 -16.28
C ASP A 110 8.61 19.51 -15.60
N TYR A 111 7.83 18.55 -15.08
CA TYR A 111 8.38 17.32 -14.50
C TYR A 111 9.03 16.43 -15.57
N LYS A 112 8.41 16.33 -16.75
CA LYS A 112 9.00 15.55 -17.87
C LYS A 112 10.29 16.18 -18.35
N GLU A 113 10.35 17.50 -18.46
CA GLU A 113 11.53 18.23 -18.88
C GLU A 113 12.66 18.11 -17.85
N ALA A 114 12.37 18.34 -16.57
CA ALA A 114 13.35 18.20 -15.50
C ALA A 114 13.90 16.76 -15.36
N ARG A 115 13.08 15.74 -15.68
CA ARG A 115 13.45 14.33 -15.50
C ARG A 115 13.97 13.64 -16.77
N TYR A 116 13.53 14.05 -17.95
CA TYR A 116 13.84 13.41 -19.23
C TYR A 116 14.41 14.38 -20.28
N GLY A 117 14.24 15.70 -20.13
CA GLY A 117 14.70 16.71 -21.08
C GLY A 117 16.22 16.80 -21.22
N SER A 118 16.98 16.31 -20.24
CA SER A 118 18.46 16.30 -20.29
C SER A 118 19.06 15.22 -21.18
N LYS A 119 18.25 14.32 -21.78
CA LYS A 119 18.78 13.35 -22.74
C LYS A 119 18.86 13.98 -24.13
N LYS A 120 19.98 14.63 -24.44
CA LYS A 120 20.39 14.82 -25.84
C LYS A 120 20.44 13.44 -26.51
N PRO A 121 19.69 13.19 -27.59
CA PRO A 121 19.98 12.05 -28.43
C PRO A 121 21.41 12.24 -28.98
N ARG A 122 22.24 11.20 -28.84
CA ARG A 122 23.45 11.05 -29.66
C ARG A 122 23.04 10.51 -31.01
#